data_AF-A0A358SRT8-F1
#
_entry.id   AF-A0A358SRT8-F1
#
_cell.length_a   1.000
_cell.length_b   1.000
_cell.length_c   1.000
_cell.angle_alpha   90.00
_cell.angle_beta   90.00
_cell.angle_gamma   90.00
#
_symmetry.space_group_name_H-M   'P 1'
#
loop_
_entity.id
_entity.type
_entity.pdbx_description
1 polymer ?
#
loop_
_entity_poly.entity_id
_entity_poly.type
_entity_poly.pdbx_seq_one_letter_code
_entity_poly.pdbx_strand_id
1 'polypeptide(L)' 'MKKLQSVLGDHQDAAVARGLDRELGVSSFLAGENAFTFGLPHERDAAEVLWRQEQARHAWRRSSRPKYRQWLRH' A
#
# COMPACT_ATOMS: atom_id res chain seq x y z
N MET A 1 14.39 2.91 11.52
CA MET A 1 13.33 3.75 10.91
C MET A 1 13.20 3.53 9.41
N LYS A 2 14.28 3.53 8.60
CA LYS A 2 14.24 3.29 7.14
C LYS A 2 13.32 2.14 6.68
N LYS A 3 13.45 0.93 7.25
CA LYS A 3 12.58 -0.20 6.87
C LYS A 3 11.08 0.07 7.06
N LEU A 4 10.70 0.74 8.14
CA LEU A 4 9.30 1.09 8.38
C LEU A 4 8.83 2.13 7.35
N GLN A 5 9.66 3.13 7.06
CA GLN A 5 9.36 4.14 6.04
C GLN A 5 9.19 3.51 4.66
N SER A 6 10.10 2.60 4.24
CA SER A 6 10.00 1.92 2.95
C SER A 6 8.71 1.13 2.83
N VAL A 7 8.36 0.32 3.83
CA VAL A 7 7.14 -0.51 3.77
C VAL A 7 5.87 0.35 3.75
N LEU A 8 5.86 1.49 4.45
CA LEU A 8 4.74 2.42 4.40
C LEU A 8 4.65 3.14 3.05
N GLY A 9 5.78 3.45 2.42
CA GLY A 9 5.85 3.96 1.04
C GLY A 9 5.24 2.96 0.06
N ASP A 10 5.74 1.71 0.05
CA ASP A 10 5.22 0.66 -0.82
C ASP A 10 3.71 0.43 -0.64
N HIS A 11 3.22 0.51 0.61
CA HIS A 11 1.79 0.39 0.90
C HIS A 11 0.99 1.56 0.30
N GLN A 12 1.50 2.78 0.40
CA GLN A 12 0.87 3.96 -0.20
C GLN A 12 0.84 3.83 -1.72
N ASP A 13 1.94 3.42 -2.34
CA ASP A 13 2.03 3.27 -3.79
C ASP A 13 0.97 2.28 -4.31
N ALA A 14 0.81 1.13 -3.66
CA ALA A 14 -0.22 0.15 -4.02
C ALA A 14 -1.65 0.69 -3.78
N ALA A 15 -1.87 1.46 -2.71
CA ALA A 15 -3.18 2.06 -2.45
C ALA A 15 -3.56 3.11 -3.51
N VAL A 16 -2.59 3.91 -3.96
CA VAL A 16 -2.76 4.91 -5.04
C VAL A 16 -3.00 4.22 -6.38
N ALA A 17 -2.18 3.23 -6.73
CA ALA A 17 -2.31 2.49 -7.98
C ALA A 17 -3.68 1.79 -8.09
N ARG A 18 -4.14 1.14 -7.01
CA ARG A 18 -5.48 0.54 -6.96
C ARG A 18 -6.61 1.55 -7.23
N GLY A 19 -6.46 2.77 -6.69
CA GLY A 19 -7.41 3.88 -6.93
C GLY A 19 -7.45 4.27 -8.39
N LEU A 20 -6.27 4.43 -9.01
CA LEU A 20 -6.13 4.77 -10.42
C LEU A 20 -6.73 3.68 -11.33
N ASP A 21 -6.47 2.40 -11.05
CA ASP A 21 -7.07 1.29 -11.82
C ASP A 21 -8.60 1.34 -11.78
N ARG A 22 -9.19 1.69 -10.63
CA ARG A 22 -10.63 1.85 -10.51
C ARG A 22 -11.15 3.00 -11.35
N GLU A 23 -10.48 4.15 -11.33
CA GLU A 23 -10.84 5.33 -12.11
C GLU A 23 -10.75 5.05 -13.62
N LEU A 24 -9.70 4.36 -14.06
CA LEU A 24 -9.52 3.93 -15.45
C LEU A 24 -10.60 2.94 -15.88
N GLY A 25 -10.94 1.96 -15.04
CA GLY A 25 -12.02 1.01 -15.32
C GLY A 25 -13.38 1.69 -15.44
N VAL A 26 -13.70 2.63 -14.54
CA VAL A 26 -14.94 3.42 -14.63
C VAL A 26 -14.97 4.28 -15.89
N SER A 27 -13.86 4.97 -16.21
CA SER A 27 -13.78 5.82 -17.39
C SER A 27 -13.94 5.02 -18.69
N SER A 28 -13.32 3.85 -18.77
CA SER A 28 -13.43 2.94 -19.91
C SER A 28 -14.87 2.45 -20.10
N PHE A 29 -15.55 2.06 -19.01
CA PHE A 29 -16.95 1.67 -19.07
C PHE A 29 -17.85 2.82 -19.57
N LEU A 30 -17.63 4.05 -19.09
CA LEU A 30 -18.38 5.23 -19.52
C LEU A 30 -18.12 5.60 -20.99
N ALA A 31 -16.93 5.29 -21.51
CA ALA A 31 -16.58 5.44 -22.92
C ALA A 31 -17.15 4.31 -23.81
N GLY A 32 -17.81 3.30 -23.23
CA GLY A 32 -18.26 2.11 -23.96
C GLY A 32 -17.12 1.13 -24.31
N GLU A 33 -15.93 1.33 -23.73
CA GLU A 33 -14.77 0.47 -23.88
C GLU A 33 -14.74 -0.67 -22.84
N ASN A 34 -13.82 -1.61 -23.02
CA ASN A 34 -13.69 -2.75 -22.12
C ASN A 34 -13.01 -2.39 -20.79
N ALA A 35 -13.78 -2.41 -19.70
CA ALA A 35 -13.28 -2.16 -18.35
C ALA A 35 -12.66 -3.38 -17.64
N PHE A 36 -12.82 -4.60 -18.18
CA PHE A 36 -12.43 -5.85 -17.51
C PHE A 36 -10.93 -5.89 -17.17
N THR A 37 -10.08 -5.41 -18.08
CA THR A 37 -8.62 -5.42 -17.93
C THR A 37 -8.15 -4.72 -16.66
N PHE A 38 -8.85 -3.68 -16.21
CA PHE A 38 -8.50 -2.92 -15.02
C PHE A 38 -8.86 -3.63 -13.71
N GLY A 39 -9.71 -4.65 -13.74
CA GLY A 39 -10.02 -5.45 -12.55
C GLY A 39 -8.83 -6.30 -12.06
N LEU A 40 -7.99 -6.79 -12.98
CA LEU A 40 -6.84 -7.61 -12.64
C LEU A 40 -5.76 -6.87 -11.81
N PRO A 41 -5.24 -5.70 -12.24
CA PRO A 41 -4.28 -4.95 -11.44
C PRO A 41 -4.92 -4.39 -10.17
N HIS A 42 -6.21 -4.01 -10.20
CA HIS A 42 -6.94 -3.56 -9.01
C HIS A 42 -6.97 -4.60 -7.87
N GLU A 43 -7.23 -5.88 -8.19
CA GLU A 43 -7.21 -6.96 -7.21
C GLU A 43 -5.78 -7.31 -6.74
N ARG A 44 -4.79 -7.24 -7.65
CA ARG A 44 -3.39 -7.44 -7.28
C ARG A 44 -2.93 -6.40 -6.26
N ASP A 45 -3.24 -5.13 -6.52
CA ASP A 45 -2.84 -4.03 -5.65
C ASP A 45 -3.59 -4.09 -4.31
N ALA A 46 -4.83 -4.58 -4.28
CA ALA A 46 -5.55 -4.88 -3.03
C ALA A 46 -4.82 -5.93 -2.17
N ALA A 47 -4.33 -7.00 -2.80
CA ALA A 47 -3.55 -8.02 -2.11
C ALA A 47 -2.21 -7.46 -1.61
N GLU A 48 -1.53 -6.64 -2.42
CA GLU A 48 -0.26 -6.00 -2.03
C GLU A 48 -0.44 -5.03 -0.85
N VAL A 49 -1.50 -4.21 -0.85
CA VAL A 49 -1.87 -3.35 0.28
C VAL A 49 -1.95 -4.15 1.57
N LEU A 50 -2.66 -5.29 1.58
CA LEU A 50 -2.81 -6.15 2.76
C LEU A 50 -1.48 -6.75 3.21
N TRP A 51 -0.68 -7.24 2.26
CA TRP A 51 0.65 -7.80 2.54
C TRP A 51 1.59 -6.75 3.15
N ARG A 52 1.63 -5.54 2.59
CA ARG A 52 2.45 -4.44 3.11
C ARG A 52 1.99 -3.97 4.48
N GLN A 53 0.69 -3.99 4.78
CA GLN A 53 0.21 -3.70 6.14
C GLN A 53 0.76 -4.69 7.17
N GLU A 54 0.80 -5.99 6.86
CA GLU A 54 1.40 -6.97 7.77
C GLU A 54 2.89 -6.70 7.95
N GLN A 55 3.62 -6.46 6.85
CA GLN A 55 5.04 -6.10 6.93
C GLN A 55 5.27 -4.81 7.74
N ALA A 56 4.37 -3.82 7.64
CA ALA A 56 4.45 -2.59 8.41
C ALA A 56 4.28 -2.86 9.91
N ARG A 57 3.33 -3.74 10.28
CA ARG A 57 3.16 -4.21 11.67
C ARG A 57 4.43 -4.87 12.20
N HIS A 58 5.07 -5.75 11.41
CA HIS A 58 6.34 -6.37 11.79
C HIS A 58 7.48 -5.34 11.92
N ALA A 59 7.60 -4.41 10.97
CA ALA A 59 8.61 -3.37 10.99
C ALA A 59 8.44 -2.46 12.21
N TRP A 60 7.20 -2.09 12.54
CA TRP A 60 6.85 -1.29 13.71
C TRP A 60 7.26 -1.97 15.01
N ARG A 61 6.90 -3.25 15.22
CA ARG A 61 7.30 -4.01 16.43
C ARG A 61 8.83 -4.02 16.63
N ARG A 62 9.60 -4.05 15.55
CA ARG A 62 11.07 -4.03 15.62
C ARG A 62 11.61 -2.64 15.94
N SER A 63 11.08 -1.59 15.30
CA SER A 63 11.51 -0.21 15.53
C SER A 63 10.98 0.37 16.84
N SER A 64 9.93 -0.21 17.42
CA SER A 64 9.29 0.28 18.64
C SER A 64 9.96 -0.16 19.94
N ARG A 65 10.98 -1.00 19.87
CA ARG A 65 11.63 -1.57 21.06
C ARG A 65 12.21 -0.46 21.95
N PRO A 66 12.12 -0.57 23.28
CA PRO A 66 12.55 0.47 24.22
C PRO A 66 13.98 0.96 23.98
N LYS A 67 14.89 0.05 23.62
CA LYS A 67 16.30 0.36 23.30
C LYS A 67 16.51 1.31 22.12
N TYR A 68 15.52 1.45 21.22
CA TYR A 68 15.57 2.35 20.07
C TYR A 68 14.76 3.64 20.27
N ARG A 69 13.97 3.72 21.33
CA ARG A 69 13.16 4.90 21.71
C ARG A 69 13.68 5.62 22.94
N GLN A 70 14.80 5.17 23.50
CA GLN A 70 15.36 5.72 24.73
C GLN A 70 15.81 7.18 24.58
N TRP A 71 16.27 7.56 23.40
CA TRP A 71 16.66 8.93 23.06
C TRP A 71 15.45 9.89 22.87
N LEU A 72 14.22 9.38 22.77
CA LEU A 72 12.99 10.19 22.68
C LEU A 72 12.41 10.54 24.07
N ARG A 73 13.03 10.07 25.15
CA ARG A 73 12.61 10.31 26.55
C ARG A 73 13.44 11.40 27.25
N HIS A 74 14.36 12.01 26.52
CA HIS A 74 15.13 13.20 26.92
C HIS A 74 14.71 14.36 26.02
#